data_AF-A0AAN7JUR0-F1
#
_entry.id   AF-A0AAN7JUR0-F1
#
_cell.length_a   1.000
_cell.length_b   1.000
_cell.length_c   1.000
_cell.angle_alpha   90.00
_cell.angle_beta   90.00
_cell.angle_gamma   90.00
#
_symmetry.space_group_name_H-M   'P 1'
#
loop_
_entity.id
_entity.type
_entity.pdbx_description
1 polymer ?
#
loop_
_entity_poly.entity_id
_entity_poly.type
_entity_poly.pdbx_seq_one_letter_code
_entity_poly.pdbx_strand_id
1 'polypeptide(L)'
;MWLLISKFKIDYKMLRRPDGTFDCHLAEYLDRKVPANANPVGGVFSFDMIISRGTSLQVRIYRPSFEQEPHQQSITDLEKLLTLTLSLLLFSFMVEVSPILLQTVPYMIHCVGWCR
;
A
#
# COMPACT_ATOMS: atom_id res chain seq x y z
N MET A 1 -1.67 2.56 -24.54
CA MET A 1 -2.78 2.51 -23.57
C MET A 1 -3.78 1.37 -23.84
N TRP A 2 -4.26 1.20 -25.08
CA TRP A 2 -5.29 0.20 -25.45
C TRP A 2 -4.96 -1.25 -25.07
N LEU A 3 -3.71 -1.69 -25.26
CA LEU A 3 -3.29 -3.07 -24.95
C LEU A 3 -3.39 -3.41 -23.46
N LEU A 4 -2.98 -2.49 -22.59
CA LEU A 4 -2.99 -2.70 -21.15
C LEU A 4 -4.42 -2.83 -20.62
N ILE A 5 -5.29 -1.88 -20.98
CA ILE A 5 -6.70 -1.89 -20.54
C ILE A 5 -7.47 -3.07 -21.14
N SER A 6 -7.17 -3.45 -22.39
CA SER A 6 -7.81 -4.61 -23.03
C SER A 6 -7.40 -5.93 -22.36
N LYS A 7 -6.13 -6.05 -21.94
CA LYS A 7 -5.68 -7.21 -21.15
C LYS A 7 -6.46 -7.32 -19.85
N PHE A 8 -6.52 -6.24 -19.05
CA PHE A 8 -7.32 -6.25 -17.82
C PHE A 8 -8.79 -6.61 -18.10
N LYS A 9 -9.39 -6.04 -19.16
CA LYS A 9 -10.77 -6.34 -19.54
C LYS A 9 -11.02 -7.83 -19.78
N ILE A 10 -10.06 -8.54 -20.39
CA ILE A 10 -10.15 -9.99 -20.63
C ILE A 10 -9.94 -10.75 -19.32
N ASP A 11 -8.90 -10.41 -18.57
CA ASP A 11 -8.58 -11.06 -17.29
C ASP A 11 -9.77 -10.94 -16.31
N TYR A 12 -10.29 -9.74 -16.07
CA TYR A 12 -11.45 -9.52 -15.17
C TYR A 12 -12.77 -10.11 -15.67
N LYS A 13 -12.89 -10.48 -16.95
CA LYS A 13 -14.02 -11.28 -17.43
C LYS A 13 -13.89 -12.74 -17.05
N MET A 14 -12.69 -13.29 -17.04
CA MET A 14 -12.43 -14.68 -16.63
C MET A 14 -12.53 -14.87 -15.12
N LEU A 15 -12.14 -13.85 -14.34
CA LEU A 15 -12.16 -13.91 -12.88
C LEU A 15 -13.57 -13.85 -12.27
N ARG A 16 -14.54 -13.24 -12.97
CA ARG A 16 -15.92 -13.11 -12.50
C ARG A 16 -16.78 -14.23 -13.05
N ARG A 17 -17.36 -15.02 -12.15
CA ARG A 17 -18.23 -16.14 -12.53
C ARG A 17 -19.70 -15.68 -12.56
N PRO A 18 -20.54 -16.32 -13.39
CA PRO A 18 -21.96 -15.95 -13.52
C PRO A 18 -22.79 -16.21 -12.26
N ASP A 19 -22.32 -17.07 -11.36
CA ASP A 19 -22.91 -17.35 -10.05
C ASP A 19 -22.61 -16.25 -8.99
N GLY A 20 -21.86 -15.21 -9.38
CA GLY A 20 -21.47 -14.11 -8.49
C GLY A 20 -20.21 -14.36 -7.68
N THR A 21 -19.58 -15.54 -7.82
CA THR A 21 -18.31 -15.85 -7.14
C THR A 21 -17.11 -15.28 -7.91
N PHE A 22 -15.97 -15.16 -7.21
CA PHE A 22 -14.73 -14.60 -7.76
C PHE A 22 -13.56 -15.58 -7.63
N ASP A 23 -12.77 -15.73 -8.69
CA ASP A 23 -11.59 -16.58 -8.68
C ASP A 23 -10.38 -15.87 -8.06
N CYS A 24 -10.31 -15.84 -6.72
CA CYS A 24 -9.21 -15.21 -5.99
C CYS A 24 -7.84 -15.82 -6.32
N HIS A 25 -7.77 -17.14 -6.53
CA HIS A 25 -6.51 -17.83 -6.79
C HIS A 25 -5.93 -17.44 -8.16
N LEU A 26 -6.78 -17.41 -9.19
CA LEU A 26 -6.35 -16.96 -10.51
C LEU A 26 -6.06 -15.46 -10.53
N ALA A 27 -6.83 -14.66 -9.79
CA ALA A 27 -6.59 -13.21 -9.71
C ALA A 27 -5.20 -12.90 -9.13
N GLU A 28 -4.81 -13.61 -8.07
CA GLU A 28 -3.51 -13.45 -7.44
C GLU A 28 -2.36 -13.86 -8.39
N TYR A 29 -2.57 -14.89 -9.21
CA TYR A 29 -1.58 -15.34 -10.19
C TYR A 29 -1.43 -14.38 -11.38
N LEU A 30 -2.53 -13.80 -11.85
CA LEU A 30 -2.52 -12.90 -13.02
C LEU A 30 -2.04 -11.48 -12.67
N ASP A 31 -2.11 -11.08 -11.40
CA ASP A 31 -1.71 -9.75 -10.97
C ASP A 31 -0.19 -9.57 -11.03
N ARG A 32 0.24 -8.41 -11.55
CA ARG A 32 1.65 -8.08 -11.71
C ARG A 32 2.13 -7.30 -10.50
N LYS A 33 2.38 -8.01 -9.40
CA LYS A 33 2.89 -7.43 -8.15
C LYS A 33 4.41 -7.28 -8.18
N VAL A 34 4.89 -6.34 -7.37
CA VAL A 34 6.32 -6.09 -7.14
C VAL A 34 6.55 -6.09 -5.62
N PRO A 35 7.64 -6.64 -5.08
CA PRO A 35 7.97 -6.53 -3.66
C PRO A 35 8.33 -5.08 -3.28
N ALA A 36 8.31 -4.77 -1.99
CA ALA A 36 8.88 -3.53 -1.50
C ALA A 36 10.39 -3.50 -1.75
N ASN A 37 10.96 -2.31 -1.91
CA ASN A 37 12.36 -2.13 -2.25
C ASN A 37 12.99 -1.05 -1.38
N ALA A 38 13.88 -1.46 -0.48
CA ALA A 38 14.65 -0.54 0.37
C ALA A 38 15.73 0.23 -0.42
N ASN A 39 16.16 -0.28 -1.58
CA ASN A 39 17.10 0.41 -2.45
C ASN A 39 16.34 1.47 -3.26
N PRO A 40 16.70 2.77 -3.15
CA PRO A 40 16.01 3.82 -3.88
C PRO A 40 16.09 3.61 -5.40
N VAL A 41 14.93 3.69 -6.07
CA VAL A 41 14.83 3.70 -7.54
C VAL A 41 14.09 4.96 -7.95
N GLY A 42 14.70 5.80 -8.79
CA GLY A 42 14.14 7.11 -9.12
C GLY A 42 13.98 8.04 -7.91
N GLY A 43 14.86 7.89 -6.90
CA GLY A 43 14.81 8.70 -5.68
C GLY A 43 13.72 8.31 -4.68
N VAL A 44 13.06 7.15 -4.84
CA VAL A 44 12.02 6.65 -3.94
C VAL A 44 12.38 5.25 -3.45
N PHE A 45 12.24 5.00 -2.15
CA PHE A 45 12.31 3.65 -1.57
C PHE A 45 10.97 3.28 -0.93
N SER A 46 10.77 1.99 -0.68
CA SER A 46 9.54 1.45 -0.11
C SER A 46 9.77 0.31 0.87
N PHE A 47 8.86 0.17 1.82
CA PHE A 47 8.81 -0.93 2.78
C PHE A 47 7.36 -1.28 3.12
N ASP A 48 7.13 -2.54 3.47
CA ASP A 48 5.81 -3.05 3.84
C ASP A 48 5.67 -3.14 5.37
N MET A 49 4.53 -2.74 5.91
CA MET A 49 4.22 -2.74 7.35
C MET A 49 2.84 -3.37 7.61
N ILE A 50 2.74 -4.23 8.62
CA ILE A 50 1.46 -4.80 9.07
C ILE A 50 0.84 -3.85 10.10
N ILE A 51 -0.33 -3.26 9.78
CA ILE A 51 -1.05 -2.34 10.68
C ILE A 51 -1.92 -3.12 11.67
N SER A 52 -2.56 -4.20 11.21
CA SER A 52 -3.44 -5.01 12.05
C SER A 52 -3.19 -6.49 11.80
N ARG A 53 -2.73 -7.19 12.84
CA ARG A 53 -2.50 -8.64 12.78
C ARG A 53 -3.80 -9.44 12.72
N GLY A 54 -4.87 -8.95 13.35
CA GLY A 54 -6.17 -9.64 13.37
C GLY A 54 -6.83 -9.74 11.99
N THR A 55 -6.65 -8.73 11.15
CA THR A 55 -7.18 -8.70 9.78
C THR A 55 -6.11 -8.95 8.71
N SER A 56 -4.86 -9.19 9.12
CA SER A 56 -3.69 -9.23 8.24
C SER A 56 -3.57 -7.99 7.33
N LEU A 57 -4.01 -6.83 7.81
CA LEU A 57 -3.96 -5.58 7.04
C LEU A 57 -2.51 -5.10 6.92
N GLN A 58 -2.04 -4.99 5.68
CA GLN A 58 -0.70 -4.56 5.33
C GLN A 58 -0.75 -3.29 4.48
N VAL A 59 0.22 -2.40 4.69
CA VAL A 59 0.42 -1.22 3.84
C VAL A 59 1.85 -1.17 3.33
N ARG A 60 2.02 -0.61 2.13
CA ARG A 60 3.30 -0.21 1.58
C ARG A 60 3.46 1.30 1.71
N ILE A 61 4.60 1.71 2.23
CA ILE A 61 4.95 3.12 2.41
C ILE A 61 6.04 3.46 1.42
N TYR A 62 5.85 4.55 0.69
CA TYR A 62 6.85 5.12 -0.21
C TYR A 62 7.39 6.42 0.38
N ARG A 63 8.72 6.58 0.36
CA ARG A 63 9.40 7.77 0.84
C ARG A 63 10.47 8.24 -0.15
N PRO A 64 10.67 9.56 -0.28
CA PRO A 64 11.81 10.10 -1.00
C PRO A 64 13.11 9.70 -0.30
N SER A 65 14.12 9.36 -1.08
CA SER A 65 15.49 9.17 -0.64
C SER A 65 16.22 10.50 -0.79
N PHE A 66 16.46 11.20 0.32
CA PHE A 66 17.31 12.38 0.30
C PHE A 66 18.78 11.96 0.29
N GLU A 67 19.60 12.55 -0.59
CA GLU A 67 21.00 12.18 -0.83
C GLU A 67 21.94 12.34 0.38
N GLN A 68 21.46 12.83 1.53
CA GLN A 68 22.28 13.20 2.69
C GLN A 68 21.93 12.46 3.99
N GLU A 69 20.95 11.56 4.01
CA GLU A 69 20.63 10.83 5.24
C GLU A 69 21.41 9.51 5.31
N PRO A 70 22.16 9.23 6.40
CA PRO A 70 22.83 7.95 6.58
C PRO A 70 21.80 6.82 6.53
N HIS A 71 22.05 5.85 5.65
CA HIS A 71 21.21 4.72 5.25
C HIS A 71 20.89 3.70 6.36
N GLN A 72 20.53 4.13 7.57
CA GLN A 72 20.08 3.27 8.67
C GLN A 72 19.07 4.00 9.56
N GLN A 73 17.99 4.54 8.99
CA GLN A 73 16.78 4.74 9.80
C GLN A 73 16.21 3.35 10.09
N SER A 74 16.53 2.84 11.28
CA SER A 74 16.09 1.52 11.75
C SER A 74 14.59 1.38 11.52
N ILE A 75 14.18 0.27 10.88
CA ILE A 75 12.77 -0.08 10.65
C ILE A 75 11.94 0.10 11.94
N THR A 76 12.56 -0.16 13.09
CA THR A 76 11.96 -0.03 14.43
C THR A 76 11.60 1.40 14.82
N ASP A 77 12.43 2.40 14.47
CA ASP A 77 12.15 3.81 14.77
C ASP A 77 11.01 4.34 13.87
N LEU A 78 10.96 3.81 12.66
CA LEU A 78 9.94 4.12 11.67
C LEU A 78 8.58 3.51 12.02
N GLU A 79 8.54 2.25 12.43
CA GLU A 79 7.34 1.59 12.96
C GLU A 79 6.76 2.35 14.15
N LYS A 80 7.60 2.88 15.04
CA LYS A 80 7.16 3.65 16.21
C LYS A 80 6.52 4.98 15.83
N LEU A 81 7.12 5.73 14.90
CA LEU A 81 6.56 7.00 14.40
C LEU A 81 5.29 6.81 13.56
N LEU A 82 5.23 5.71 12.79
CA LEU A 82 4.07 5.35 11.97
C LEU A 82 2.92 4.82 12.80
N THR A 83 3.18 4.06 13.87
CA THR A 83 2.13 3.60 14.79
C THR A 83 1.47 4.79 15.49
N LEU A 84 2.25 5.80 15.91
CA LEU A 84 1.73 7.02 16.50
C LEU A 84 0.95 7.88 15.49
N THR A 85 1.40 7.97 14.25
CA THR A 85 0.69 8.76 13.22
C THR A 85 -0.54 8.04 12.68
N LEU A 86 -0.50 6.72 12.50
CA LEU A 86 -1.66 5.91 12.08
C LEU A 86 -2.70 5.79 13.19
N SER A 87 -2.30 5.71 14.46
CA SER A 87 -3.26 5.77 15.57
C SER A 87 -3.96 7.13 15.61
N LEU A 88 -3.23 8.23 15.43
CA LEU A 88 -3.81 9.58 15.32
C LEU A 88 -4.69 9.76 14.08
N LEU A 89 -4.28 9.22 12.93
CA LEU A 89 -5.07 9.26 11.68
C LEU A 89 -6.32 8.38 11.76
N LEU A 90 -6.26 7.21 12.39
CA LEU A 90 -7.43 6.37 12.66
C LEU A 90 -8.36 7.04 13.68
N PHE A 91 -7.82 7.72 14.71
CA PHE A 91 -8.60 8.54 15.63
C PHE A 91 -9.28 9.70 14.90
N SER A 92 -8.59 10.34 13.94
CA SER A 92 -9.14 11.35 13.04
C SER A 92 -10.15 10.78 12.03
N PHE A 93 -9.98 9.54 11.56
CA PHE A 93 -10.95 8.89 10.67
C PHE A 93 -12.23 8.44 11.40
N MET A 94 -12.13 8.17 12.72
CA MET A 94 -13.27 7.92 13.60
C MET A 94 -13.98 9.20 14.06
N VAL A 95 -13.39 10.38 13.87
CA VAL A 95 -14.01 11.69 14.14
C VAL A 95 -14.24 12.40 12.82
N GLU A 96 -15.45 12.22 12.30
CA GLU A 96 -16.04 12.83 11.11
C GLU A 96 -15.41 14.18 10.66
N VAL A 97 -14.84 14.15 9.45
CA VAL A 97 -14.64 15.27 8.50
C VAL A 97 -14.17 16.62 9.08
N SER A 98 -12.88 16.93 8.96
CA SER A 98 -12.40 18.31 8.92
C SER A 98 -11.21 18.45 7.95
N PRO A 99 -11.35 19.16 6.82
CA PRO A 99 -10.35 19.22 5.76
C PRO A 99 -9.39 20.39 6.03
N ILE A 100 -8.56 20.33 7.08
CA ILE A 100 -7.65 21.46 7.37
C ILE A 100 -6.20 21.05 7.65
N LEU A 101 -5.83 19.77 7.76
CA LEU A 101 -4.45 19.43 8.14
C LEU A 101 -3.81 18.26 7.36
N LEU A 102 -3.92 18.24 6.03
CA LEU A 102 -3.27 17.22 5.19
C LEU A 102 -2.15 17.78 4.31
N GLN A 103 -1.28 18.64 4.87
CA GLN A 103 -0.22 19.30 4.11
C GLN A 103 1.22 19.08 4.60
N THR A 104 1.46 18.21 5.58
CA THR A 104 2.78 18.17 6.25
C THR A 104 3.56 16.87 6.18
N VAL A 105 3.21 15.87 5.35
CA VAL A 105 4.06 14.68 5.25
C VAL A 105 4.15 14.08 3.84
N PRO A 106 5.36 13.93 3.26
CA PRO A 106 5.56 13.45 1.90
C PRO A 106 5.56 11.92 1.83
N TYR A 107 4.48 11.26 2.28
CA TYR A 107 4.33 9.81 2.16
C TYR A 107 3.13 9.45 1.29
N MET A 108 3.31 8.41 0.46
CA MET A 108 2.20 7.72 -0.22
C MET A 108 2.00 6.37 0.47
N ILE A 109 0.78 6.10 0.93
CA ILE A 109 0.39 4.84 1.59
C ILE A 109 -0.46 4.05 0.60
N HIS A 110 -0.06 2.80 0.31
CA HIS A 110 -0.82 1.88 -0.53
C HIS A 110 -1.24 0.66 0.31
N CYS A 111 -2.54 0.42 0.45
CA CYS A 111 -3.04 -0.78 1.12
C CYS A 111 -2.80 -2.02 0.27
N VAL A 112 -2.25 -3.08 0.87
CA VAL A 112 -1.87 -4.31 0.19
C VAL A 112 -2.76 -5.45 0.69
N GLY A 113 -3.74 -5.87 -0.13
CA GLY A 113 -4.45 -7.15 0.02
C GLY A 113 -5.98 -7.05 0.13
N TRP A 114 -6.68 -7.84 -0.69
CA TRP A 114 -8.14 -8.05 -0.59
C TRP A 114 -8.60 -9.51 -0.81
N CYS A 115 -7.76 -10.41 -1.35
CA CYS A 115 -7.97 -11.85 -1.33
C CYS A 115 -6.84 -12.49 -0.49
N ARG A 116 -7.16 -13.04 0.67
CA ARG A 116 -6.35 -14.02 1.40
C ARG A 116 -7.23 -15.22 1.70
#